data_AF-A0AAJ0HH42-F1
#
_entry.id   AF-A0AAJ0HH42-F1
#
_cell.length_a   1.000
_cell.length_b   1.000
_cell.length_c   1.000
_cell.angle_alpha   90.00
_cell.angle_beta   90.00
_cell.angle_gamma   90.00
#
_symmetry.space_group_name_H-M   'P 1'
#
loop_
_entity.id
_entity.type
_entity.pdbx_description
1 polymer ?
#
loop_
_entity_poly.entity_id
_entity_poly.type
_entity_poly.pdbx_seq_one_letter_code
_entity_poly.pdbx_strand_id
1 'polypeptide(L)'
;MQRFLAEGDIPAARRVFGLLARARVYGRNVDLRFDRYWEYGTEILMRAGEGWRVEDEDEDEEEVRLERAAANLAQVKAYYMALVRQHPWNKQHQLDHFSSLDFYPALFSCELEGIHTEHTRGLRRLDKEHEADRWDENAHGMDIDHHHDRDPLDLDYPMEGRGSPLAGVGGSSQSELRLQREKDGLRLHTLERMKELTKRMDDVMLPAPFSNDHELLRLRGMAALYMADLSIPLAPQSEEGEMDGKTAREDARAKAKSVFLKIKESGGVFEEEWLLDMLSSDDEEEEEQEEEEDDEENEVTLPMYSSLPLR
;
A
#
# COMPACT_ATOMS: atom_id res chain seq x y z
N MET A 1 28.74 -10.79 2.23
CA MET A 1 27.58 -9.88 2.39
C MET A 1 26.29 -10.67 2.39
N GLN A 2 25.96 -11.33 1.28
CA GLN A 2 24.80 -12.24 1.16
C GLN A 2 24.63 -13.20 2.35
N ARG A 3 25.71 -13.85 2.79
CA ARG A 3 25.68 -14.74 3.96
C ARG A 3 25.22 -14.05 5.25
N PHE A 4 25.70 -12.84 5.54
CA PHE A 4 25.30 -12.10 6.74
C PHE A 4 23.84 -11.64 6.66
N LEU A 5 23.36 -11.29 5.45
CA LEU A 5 21.95 -10.95 5.23
C LEU A 5 21.04 -12.17 5.41
N ALA A 6 21.46 -13.34 4.92
CA ALA A 6 20.73 -14.59 5.10
C ALA A 6 20.70 -15.05 6.57
N GLU A 7 21.79 -14.82 7.31
CA GLU A 7 21.88 -15.12 8.75
C GLU A 7 21.20 -14.04 9.63
N GLY A 8 20.75 -12.92 9.06
CA GLY A 8 20.13 -11.82 9.79
C GLY A 8 21.08 -10.93 10.60
N ASP A 9 22.41 -11.11 10.45
CA ASP A 9 23.42 -10.26 11.10
C ASP A 9 23.60 -8.93 10.32
N ILE A 10 22.62 -8.04 10.49
CA ILE A 10 22.61 -6.71 9.87
C ILE A 10 23.79 -5.84 10.33
N PRO A 11 24.21 -5.84 11.62
CA PRO A 11 25.40 -5.12 12.03
C PRO A 11 26.68 -5.56 11.29
N ALA A 12 26.88 -6.87 11.10
CA ALA A 12 28.01 -7.36 10.31
C ALA A 12 27.88 -7.02 8.83
N ALA A 13 26.68 -7.20 8.24
CA ALA A 13 26.42 -6.83 6.86
C ALA A 13 26.75 -5.36 6.60
N ARG A 14 26.30 -4.45 7.47
CA ARG A 14 26.59 -3.00 7.40
C ARG A 14 28.08 -2.70 7.51
N ARG A 15 28.82 -3.36 8.41
CA ARG A 15 30.28 -3.19 8.52
C ARG A 15 30.99 -3.61 7.24
N VAL A 16 30.64 -4.78 6.70
CA VAL A 16 31.20 -5.32 5.46
C VAL A 16 30.88 -4.43 4.27
N PHE A 17 29.63 -3.94 4.18
CA PHE A 17 29.23 -2.98 3.15
C PHE A 17 30.04 -1.69 3.22
N GLY A 18 30.22 -1.14 4.42
CA GLY A 18 31.06 0.04 4.62
C GLY A 18 32.53 -0.17 4.25
N LEU A 19 33.07 -1.38 4.44
CA LEU A 19 34.41 -1.73 3.97
C LEU A 19 34.46 -1.84 2.44
N LEU A 20 33.47 -2.48 1.83
CA LEU A 20 33.34 -2.61 0.38
C LEU A 20 33.27 -1.25 -0.31
N ALA A 21 32.42 -0.34 0.18
CA ALA A 21 32.25 1.01 -0.36
C ALA A 21 33.53 1.87 -0.28
N ARG A 22 34.47 1.53 0.61
CA ARG A 22 35.78 2.19 0.74
C ARG A 22 36.92 1.40 0.12
N ALA A 23 36.67 0.18 -0.33
CA ALA A 23 37.71 -0.70 -0.84
C ALA A 23 38.24 -0.17 -2.18
N ARG A 24 39.55 -0.37 -2.38
CA ARG A 24 40.21 -0.08 -3.65
C ARG A 24 40.76 -1.36 -4.24
N VAL A 25 40.27 -1.74 -5.41
CA VAL A 25 40.73 -2.91 -6.16
C VAL A 25 41.51 -2.40 -7.36
N TYR A 26 42.78 -2.79 -7.49
CA TYR A 26 43.71 -2.26 -8.50
C TYR A 26 43.79 -0.72 -8.53
N GLY A 27 43.68 -0.07 -7.36
CA GLY A 27 43.76 1.38 -7.22
C GLY A 27 42.47 2.14 -7.56
N ARG A 28 41.41 1.46 -8.01
CA ARG A 28 40.08 2.06 -8.27
C ARG A 28 39.12 1.72 -7.12
N ASN A 29 38.23 2.64 -6.79
CA ASN A 29 37.16 2.36 -5.82
C ASN A 29 36.25 1.26 -6.40
N VAL A 30 35.74 0.39 -5.53
CA VAL A 30 34.69 -0.56 -5.93
C VAL A 30 33.47 0.22 -6.38
N ASP A 31 32.96 -0.13 -7.55
CA ASP A 31 31.73 0.45 -8.08
C ASP A 31 30.53 -0.33 -7.52
N LEU A 32 29.69 0.38 -6.76
CA LEU A 32 28.53 -0.18 -6.05
C LEU A 32 27.37 -0.52 -6.98
N ARG A 33 27.46 -0.16 -8.26
CA ARG A 33 26.44 -0.50 -9.26
C ARG A 33 26.47 -1.98 -9.63
N PHE A 34 27.59 -2.67 -9.44
CA PHE A 34 27.73 -4.07 -9.84
C PHE A 34 27.22 -5.04 -8.79
N ASP A 35 26.93 -6.27 -9.24
CA ASP A 35 26.74 -7.44 -8.37
C ASP A 35 25.70 -7.23 -7.26
N ARG A 36 24.64 -6.46 -7.58
CA ARG A 36 23.53 -6.11 -6.68
C ARG A 36 23.97 -5.39 -5.41
N TYR A 37 25.18 -4.80 -5.36
CA TYR A 37 25.65 -4.10 -4.17
C TYR A 37 24.75 -2.92 -3.81
N TRP A 38 24.21 -2.22 -4.80
CA TRP A 38 23.26 -1.14 -4.56
C TRP A 38 21.97 -1.64 -3.89
N GLU A 39 21.44 -2.79 -4.30
CA GLU A 39 20.29 -3.43 -3.66
C GLU A 39 20.61 -3.87 -2.23
N TYR A 40 21.79 -4.45 -1.99
CA TYR A 40 22.21 -4.82 -0.64
C TYR A 40 22.37 -3.61 0.27
N GLY A 41 22.79 -2.47 -0.27
CA GLY A 41 22.82 -1.21 0.47
C GLY A 41 21.43 -0.83 0.97
N THR A 42 20.42 -0.95 0.12
CA THR A 42 19.01 -0.72 0.47
C THR A 42 18.49 -1.74 1.47
N GLU A 43 18.74 -3.03 1.27
CA GLU A 43 18.31 -4.09 2.19
C GLU A 43 18.88 -3.88 3.60
N ILE A 44 20.18 -3.58 3.70
CA ILE A 44 20.84 -3.27 4.98
C ILE A 44 20.20 -2.07 5.68
N LEU A 45 19.80 -1.05 4.92
CA LEU A 45 19.15 0.14 5.47
C LEU A 45 17.73 -0.17 5.93
N MET A 46 16.92 -0.89 5.14
CA MET A 46 15.56 -1.28 5.53
C MET A 46 15.56 -2.13 6.81
N ARG A 47 16.52 -3.05 6.92
CA ARG A 47 16.67 -3.97 8.05
C ARG A 47 17.49 -3.39 9.21
N ALA A 48 17.91 -2.13 9.13
CA ALA A 48 18.74 -1.51 10.17
C ALA A 48 18.00 -1.48 11.51
N GLY A 49 18.60 -2.08 12.54
CA GLY A 49 18.00 -2.23 13.87
C GLY A 49 17.52 -3.65 14.19
N GLU A 50 17.61 -4.60 13.24
CA GLU A 50 17.48 -6.02 13.53
C GLU A 50 18.64 -6.53 14.42
N GLY A 51 18.33 -7.41 15.37
CA GLY A 51 19.31 -8.08 16.25
C GLY A 51 19.64 -7.40 17.59
N TRP A 52 18.97 -6.29 17.95
CA TRP A 52 19.19 -5.59 19.23
C TRP A 52 18.06 -5.80 20.27
N ARG A 53 16.93 -6.41 19.88
CA ARG A 53 15.75 -6.49 20.73
C ARG A 53 15.63 -7.86 21.39
N VAL A 54 15.40 -7.87 22.70
CA VAL A 54 14.93 -9.06 23.43
C VAL A 54 13.54 -9.35 22.86
N GLU A 55 13.33 -10.56 22.35
CA GLU A 55 12.04 -11.03 21.85
C GLU A 55 11.05 -10.99 23.03
N ASP A 56 10.10 -10.05 22.99
CA ASP A 56 8.87 -10.19 23.77
C ASP A 56 8.01 -11.20 22.99
N GLU A 57 7.68 -12.35 23.60
CA GLU A 57 6.99 -13.47 22.95
C GLU A 57 5.58 -13.12 22.42
N ASP A 58 5.05 -11.94 22.80
CA ASP A 58 3.70 -11.47 22.47
C ASP A 58 3.65 -10.41 21.35
N GLU A 59 4.79 -9.89 20.85
CA GLU A 59 4.80 -8.91 19.74
C GLU A 59 4.76 -9.60 18.38
N ASP A 60 3.81 -9.21 17.52
CA ASP A 60 3.75 -9.63 16.11
C ASP A 60 5.06 -9.24 15.40
N GLU A 61 5.98 -10.20 15.20
CA GLU A 61 7.32 -9.96 14.63
C GLU A 61 7.28 -9.24 13.27
N GLU A 62 6.26 -9.55 12.46
CA GLU A 62 6.01 -8.91 11.17
C GLU A 62 5.66 -7.43 11.34
N GLU A 63 4.83 -7.08 12.33
CA GLU A 63 4.50 -5.68 12.63
C GLU A 63 5.75 -4.89 12.99
N VAL A 64 6.57 -5.44 13.88
CA VAL A 64 7.82 -4.81 14.33
C VAL A 64 8.79 -4.63 13.16
N ARG A 65 8.87 -5.61 12.24
CA ARG A 65 9.68 -5.49 11.02
C ARG A 65 9.17 -4.36 10.12
N LEU A 66 7.87 -4.30 9.86
CA LEU A 66 7.27 -3.27 9.00
C LEU A 66 7.42 -1.86 9.59
N GLU A 67 7.31 -1.73 10.92
CA GLU A 67 7.47 -0.45 11.62
C GLU A 67 8.88 0.09 11.48
N ARG A 68 9.85 -0.82 11.62
CA ARG A 68 11.26 -0.53 11.42
C ARG A 68 11.54 -0.15 9.97
N ALA A 69 10.98 -0.89 9.01
CA ALA A 69 11.13 -0.57 7.59
C ALA A 69 10.59 0.83 7.28
N ALA A 70 9.42 1.19 7.81
CA ALA A 70 8.84 2.52 7.69
C ALA A 70 9.74 3.62 8.29
N ALA A 71 10.29 3.40 9.49
CA ALA A 71 11.23 4.32 10.13
C ALA A 71 12.53 4.51 9.33
N ASN A 72 12.98 3.44 8.65
CA ASN A 72 14.21 3.43 7.86
C ASN A 72 14.02 3.96 6.42
N LEU A 73 12.79 4.12 5.94
CA LEU A 73 12.49 4.53 4.56
C LEU A 73 13.16 5.86 4.20
N ALA A 74 13.24 6.82 5.13
CA ALA A 74 13.94 8.09 4.89
C ALA A 74 15.43 7.91 4.55
N GLN A 75 16.10 6.93 5.18
CA GLN A 75 17.50 6.61 4.89
C GLN A 75 17.65 5.93 3.53
N VAL A 76 16.71 5.05 3.17
CA VAL A 76 16.64 4.40 1.86
C VAL A 76 16.45 5.43 0.75
N LYS A 77 15.53 6.39 0.93
CA LYS A 77 15.33 7.51 0.00
C LYS A 77 16.63 8.30 -0.18
N ALA A 78 17.28 8.68 0.92
CA ALA A 78 18.54 9.41 0.87
C ALA A 78 19.64 8.63 0.13
N TYR A 79 19.69 7.31 0.32
CA TYR A 79 20.62 6.42 -0.34
C TYR A 79 20.40 6.36 -1.86
N TYR A 80 19.17 6.09 -2.32
CA TYR A 80 18.85 6.10 -3.75
C TYR A 80 19.06 7.46 -4.39
N MET A 81 18.66 8.55 -3.73
CA MET A 81 18.93 9.90 -4.23
C MET A 81 20.43 10.20 -4.33
N ALA A 82 21.27 9.63 -3.46
CA ALA A 82 22.71 9.74 -3.58
C ALA A 82 23.24 8.94 -4.77
N LEU A 83 22.70 7.75 -5.05
CA LEU A 83 23.04 6.94 -6.22
C LEU A 83 22.66 7.65 -7.54
N VAL A 84 21.42 8.17 -7.62
CA VAL A 84 20.94 8.94 -8.78
C VAL A 84 21.84 10.14 -9.07
N ARG A 85 22.28 10.87 -8.04
CA ARG A 85 23.20 12.02 -8.21
C ARG A 85 24.59 11.61 -8.65
N GLN A 86 25.10 10.47 -8.18
CA GLN A 86 26.43 9.97 -8.52
C GLN A 86 26.47 9.35 -9.93
N HIS A 87 25.35 8.81 -10.38
CA HIS A 87 25.24 8.05 -11.62
C HIS A 87 24.08 8.56 -12.49
N PRO A 88 24.12 9.84 -12.94
CA PRO A 88 23.12 10.37 -13.85
C PRO A 88 23.19 9.64 -15.18
N TRP A 89 22.04 9.45 -15.82
CA TRP A 89 21.99 8.83 -17.13
C TRP A 89 22.75 9.64 -18.19
N ASN A 90 23.49 8.94 -19.07
CA ASN A 90 24.25 9.53 -20.15
C ASN A 90 24.06 8.77 -21.48
N LYS A 91 23.58 9.48 -22.53
CA LYS A 91 23.36 8.96 -23.89
C LYS A 91 24.59 8.30 -24.52
N GLN A 92 25.81 8.69 -24.14
CA GLN A 92 27.05 8.20 -24.77
C GLN A 92 27.55 6.89 -24.17
N HIS A 93 27.12 6.56 -22.95
CA HIS A 93 27.56 5.39 -22.20
C HIS A 93 26.38 4.50 -21.79
N GLN A 94 25.44 4.28 -22.72
CA GLN A 94 24.20 3.53 -22.46
C GLN A 94 24.44 2.07 -22.02
N LEU A 95 25.58 1.50 -22.39
CA LEU A 95 25.94 0.10 -22.10
C LEU A 95 26.77 -0.04 -20.81
N ASP A 96 27.21 1.08 -20.21
CA ASP A 96 28.01 1.08 -19.00
C ASP A 96 27.12 1.32 -17.77
N HIS A 97 26.49 0.22 -17.36
CA HIS A 97 26.00 -0.05 -15.99
C HIS A 97 24.70 0.64 -15.58
N PHE A 98 24.22 0.24 -14.38
CA PHE A 98 23.07 0.84 -13.72
C PHE A 98 23.22 2.36 -13.63
N SER A 99 22.12 3.06 -13.87
CA SER A 99 22.04 4.52 -13.94
C SER A 99 20.83 5.01 -13.17
N SER A 100 20.58 6.32 -13.22
CA SER A 100 19.33 6.88 -12.72
C SER A 100 18.07 6.19 -13.28
N LEU A 101 18.12 5.58 -14.47
CA LEU A 101 17.00 4.81 -15.02
C LEU A 101 16.63 3.60 -14.17
N ASP A 102 17.60 2.96 -13.51
CA ASP A 102 17.36 1.78 -12.68
C ASP A 102 17.07 2.17 -11.22
N PHE A 103 17.67 3.27 -10.75
CA PHE A 103 17.50 3.71 -9.37
C PHE A 103 16.15 4.38 -9.11
N TYR A 104 15.55 5.05 -10.10
CA TYR A 104 14.23 5.67 -9.92
C TYR A 104 13.10 4.64 -9.75
N PRO A 105 12.98 3.58 -10.58
CA PRO A 105 12.03 2.50 -10.34
C PRO A 105 12.20 1.88 -8.96
N ALA A 106 13.43 1.56 -8.55
CA ALA A 106 13.68 0.98 -7.23
C ALA A 106 13.29 1.92 -6.08
N LEU A 107 13.61 3.22 -6.20
CA LEU A 107 13.21 4.23 -5.23
C LEU A 107 11.68 4.31 -5.13
N PHE A 108 10.99 4.51 -6.26
CA PHE A 108 9.54 4.67 -6.27
C PHE A 108 8.82 3.40 -5.82
N SER A 109 9.36 2.21 -6.12
CA SER A 109 8.84 0.93 -5.62
C SER A 109 8.89 0.86 -4.09
N CYS A 110 10.03 1.20 -3.47
CA CYS A 110 10.14 1.23 -2.01
C CYS A 110 9.18 2.25 -1.38
N GLU A 111 8.95 3.39 -2.04
CA GLU A 111 8.00 4.39 -1.53
C GLU A 111 6.55 3.94 -1.65
N LEU A 112 6.18 3.34 -2.79
CA LEU A 112 4.85 2.80 -3.04
C LEU A 112 4.51 1.68 -2.05
N GLU A 113 5.43 0.73 -1.88
CA GLU A 113 5.30 -0.37 -0.93
C GLU A 113 5.22 0.13 0.51
N GLY A 114 6.03 1.13 0.87
CA GLY A 114 5.95 1.77 2.19
C GLY A 114 4.61 2.45 2.45
N ILE A 115 4.01 3.12 1.46
CA ILE A 115 2.67 3.71 1.59
C ILE A 115 1.61 2.61 1.72
N HIS A 116 1.69 1.58 0.88
CA HIS A 116 0.73 0.49 0.87
C HIS A 116 0.73 -0.33 2.17
N THR A 117 1.92 -0.66 2.69
CA THR A 117 2.07 -1.41 3.94
C THR A 117 1.59 -0.62 5.14
N GLU A 118 1.87 0.68 5.20
CA GLU A 118 1.39 1.55 6.27
C GLU A 118 -0.14 1.67 6.26
N HIS A 119 -0.74 1.83 5.08
CA HIS A 119 -2.20 1.85 4.94
C HIS A 119 -2.82 0.51 5.37
N THR A 120 -2.35 -0.62 4.83
CA THR A 120 -2.88 -1.95 5.14
C THR A 120 -2.71 -2.30 6.62
N ARG A 121 -1.58 -1.92 7.22
CA ARG A 121 -1.34 -2.10 8.66
C ARG A 121 -2.27 -1.22 9.49
N GLY A 122 -2.45 0.03 9.11
CA GLY A 122 -3.38 0.94 9.80
C GLY A 122 -4.81 0.39 9.79
N LEU A 123 -5.26 -0.17 8.67
CA LEU A 123 -6.56 -0.83 8.59
C LEU A 123 -6.66 -2.03 9.54
N ARG A 124 -5.66 -2.92 9.53
CA ARG A 124 -5.62 -4.08 10.43
C ARG A 124 -5.62 -3.69 11.91
N ARG A 125 -4.93 -2.60 12.28
CA ARG A 125 -4.91 -2.07 13.65
C ARG A 125 -6.29 -1.60 14.08
N LEU A 126 -6.95 -0.79 13.24
CA LEU A 126 -8.30 -0.32 13.50
C LEU A 126 -9.30 -1.48 13.63
N ASP A 127 -9.15 -2.52 12.80
CA ASP A 127 -9.98 -3.73 12.90
C ASP A 127 -9.75 -4.49 14.20
N LYS A 128 -8.49 -4.70 14.61
CA LYS A 128 -8.14 -5.35 15.90
C LYS A 128 -8.66 -4.54 17.10
N GLU A 129 -8.47 -3.23 17.10
CA GLU A 129 -8.93 -2.33 18.19
C GLU A 129 -10.46 -2.39 18.32
N HIS A 130 -11.18 -2.33 17.20
CA HIS A 130 -12.65 -2.41 17.20
C HIS A 130 -13.17 -3.81 17.57
N GLU A 131 -12.46 -4.89 17.24
CA GLU A 131 -12.79 -6.23 17.71
C GLU A 131 -12.59 -6.39 19.22
N ALA A 132 -11.50 -5.84 19.77
CA ALA A 132 -11.24 -5.84 21.20
C ALA A 132 -12.33 -5.07 21.98
N ASP A 133 -12.70 -3.88 21.51
CA ASP A 133 -13.79 -3.08 22.10
C ASP A 133 -15.11 -3.87 22.13
N ARG A 134 -15.45 -4.59 21.05
CA ARG A 134 -16.65 -5.44 21.01
C ARG A 134 -16.59 -6.60 22.00
N TRP A 135 -15.42 -7.19 22.24
CA TRP A 135 -15.27 -8.29 23.18
C TRP A 135 -15.42 -7.82 24.62
N ASP A 136 -14.87 -6.65 24.96
CA ASP A 136 -15.03 -6.03 26.28
C ASP A 136 -16.49 -5.66 26.56
N GLU A 137 -17.21 -5.09 25.59
CA GLU A 137 -18.65 -4.79 25.69
C GLU A 137 -19.48 -6.06 25.93
N ASN A 138 -19.16 -7.16 25.23
CA ASN A 138 -19.89 -8.42 25.35
C ASN A 138 -19.57 -9.16 26.67
N ALA A 139 -18.35 -9.03 27.21
CA ALA A 139 -17.94 -9.61 28.48
C ALA A 139 -18.67 -8.95 29.67
N HIS A 140 -18.94 -7.64 29.60
CA HIS A 140 -19.70 -6.91 30.61
C HIS A 140 -21.23 -7.15 30.54
N GLY A 141 -21.71 -7.83 29.50
CA GLY A 141 -23.13 -8.20 29.33
C GLY A 141 -23.54 -9.56 29.91
N MET A 142 -22.60 -10.35 30.46
CA MET A 142 -22.82 -11.72 30.95
C MET A 142 -22.86 -11.86 32.49
N ASP A 143 -22.77 -10.77 33.26
CA ASP A 143 -22.95 -10.79 34.72
C ASP A 143 -24.42 -10.53 35.12
N ILE A 144 -25.30 -11.49 34.82
CA ILE A 144 -26.59 -11.63 35.52
C ILE A 144 -26.69 -13.05 36.09
N ASP A 145 -25.78 -13.39 37.00
CA ASP A 145 -26.02 -14.46 37.98
C ASP A 145 -26.55 -13.82 39.27
N HIS A 146 -27.82 -13.42 39.24
CA HIS A 146 -28.53 -13.04 40.47
C HIS A 146 -29.00 -14.32 41.17
N HIS A 147 -28.08 -14.94 41.92
CA HIS A 147 -28.43 -15.88 42.98
C HIS A 147 -29.30 -15.17 44.02
N HIS A 148 -30.62 -15.20 43.84
CA HIS A 148 -31.58 -14.91 44.90
C HIS A 148 -31.94 -16.20 45.64
N ASP A 149 -31.17 -16.50 46.68
CA ASP A 149 -31.64 -17.30 47.80
C ASP A 149 -32.51 -16.42 48.74
N ARG A 150 -33.71 -16.93 49.07
CA ARG A 150 -34.74 -16.47 50.07
C ARG A 150 -35.72 -15.38 49.59
N ASP A 151 -37.04 -15.42 49.82
CA ASP A 151 -37.99 -16.28 50.57
C ASP A 151 -39.40 -16.04 49.94
N PRO A 152 -40.37 -16.98 49.99
CA PRO A 152 -41.60 -16.91 49.20
C PRO A 152 -42.78 -16.33 50.00
N LEU A 153 -43.19 -15.09 49.73
CA LEU A 153 -44.52 -14.58 50.10
C LEU A 153 -45.06 -13.55 49.08
N ASP A 154 -45.86 -14.07 48.16
CA ASP A 154 -47.22 -13.61 47.83
C ASP A 154 -47.50 -12.08 47.81
N LEU A 155 -47.58 -11.48 46.63
CA LEU A 155 -48.61 -10.47 46.33
C LEU A 155 -48.83 -10.33 44.80
N ASP A 156 -50.00 -10.77 44.36
CA ASP A 156 -50.61 -10.51 43.06
C ASP A 156 -50.59 -9.02 42.70
N TYR A 157 -49.93 -8.66 41.60
CA TYR A 157 -50.20 -7.41 40.88
C TYR A 157 -50.27 -7.67 39.36
N PRO A 158 -51.32 -7.23 38.65
CA PRO A 158 -51.48 -7.46 37.22
C PRO A 158 -50.48 -6.63 36.42
N MET A 159 -49.83 -7.30 35.48
CA MET A 159 -48.94 -6.76 34.45
C MET A 159 -49.73 -5.85 33.48
N GLU A 160 -49.44 -4.55 33.49
CA GLU A 160 -49.73 -3.67 32.35
C GLU A 160 -48.51 -2.78 32.03
N GLY A 161 -47.89 -3.09 30.89
CA GLY A 161 -47.39 -2.06 29.97
C GLY A 161 -46.10 -1.32 30.33
N ARG A 162 -44.96 -2.01 30.43
CA ARG A 162 -43.66 -1.37 30.15
C ARG A 162 -42.54 -2.36 29.84
N GLY A 163 -42.68 -3.10 28.75
CA GLY A 163 -41.56 -3.77 28.11
C GLY A 163 -41.07 -2.92 26.94
N SER A 164 -40.04 -2.11 27.14
CA SER A 164 -39.17 -1.67 26.03
C SER A 164 -38.06 -2.71 25.93
N PRO A 165 -38.05 -3.61 24.93
CA PRO A 165 -36.96 -4.56 24.75
C PRO A 165 -36.07 -4.10 23.59
N LEU A 166 -35.55 -2.86 23.62
CA LEU A 166 -34.70 -2.33 22.54
C LEU A 166 -33.72 -1.28 23.11
N ALA A 167 -32.84 -1.69 24.02
CA ALA A 167 -31.74 -0.86 24.52
C ALA A 167 -30.39 -1.57 24.44
N GLY A 168 -30.21 -2.45 23.45
CA GLY A 168 -28.95 -3.15 23.18
C GLY A 168 -28.42 -3.04 21.75
N VAL A 169 -29.15 -2.37 20.83
CA VAL A 169 -28.80 -2.31 19.39
C VAL A 169 -28.12 -0.99 18.99
N GLY A 170 -28.10 0.02 19.88
CA GLY A 170 -27.58 1.36 19.57
C GLY A 170 -26.05 1.53 19.64
N GLY A 171 -25.34 0.64 20.35
CA GLY A 171 -23.88 0.70 20.53
C GLY A 171 -23.11 0.26 19.28
N SER A 172 -23.49 -0.90 18.71
CA SER A 172 -22.86 -1.47 17.51
C SER A 172 -22.85 -0.49 16.33
N SER A 173 -23.97 0.20 16.09
CA SER A 173 -24.08 1.14 14.97
C SER A 173 -23.24 2.40 15.15
N GLN A 174 -23.07 2.94 16.37
CA GLN A 174 -22.21 4.10 16.59
C GLN A 174 -20.72 3.75 16.55
N SER A 175 -20.35 2.58 17.09
CA SER A 175 -18.98 2.07 17.01
C SER A 175 -18.55 1.81 15.57
N GLU A 176 -19.41 1.19 14.76
CA GLU A 176 -19.17 0.95 13.33
C GLU A 176 -19.00 2.26 12.54
N LEU A 177 -19.83 3.27 12.78
CA LEU A 177 -19.70 4.58 12.15
C LEU A 177 -18.39 5.28 12.53
N ARG A 178 -17.91 5.11 13.77
CA ARG A 178 -16.62 5.65 14.20
C ARG A 178 -15.48 4.93 13.49
N LEU A 179 -15.50 3.60 13.43
CA LEU A 179 -14.50 2.81 12.71
C LEU A 179 -14.44 3.22 11.23
N GLN A 180 -15.59 3.38 10.58
CA GLN A 180 -15.66 3.81 9.18
C GLN A 180 -15.03 5.20 8.98
N ARG A 181 -15.28 6.16 9.88
CA ARG A 181 -14.66 7.50 9.83
C ARG A 181 -13.15 7.44 10.02
N GLU A 182 -12.66 6.60 10.91
CA GLU A 182 -11.23 6.42 11.15
C GLU A 182 -10.55 5.76 9.93
N LYS A 183 -11.18 4.76 9.32
CA LYS A 183 -10.74 4.15 8.05
C LYS A 183 -10.74 5.15 6.89
N ASP A 184 -11.78 5.98 6.76
CA ASP A 184 -11.85 7.04 5.76
C ASP A 184 -10.74 8.09 5.97
N GLY A 185 -10.45 8.46 7.23
CA GLY A 185 -9.33 9.34 7.55
C GLY A 185 -7.98 8.77 7.09
N LEU A 186 -7.75 7.48 7.33
CA LEU A 186 -6.55 6.78 6.89
C LEU A 186 -6.47 6.68 5.35
N ARG A 187 -7.60 6.40 4.68
CA ARG A 187 -7.71 6.39 3.22
C ARG A 187 -7.32 7.73 2.62
N LEU A 188 -7.89 8.83 3.12
CA LEU A 188 -7.59 10.19 2.63
C LEU A 188 -6.13 10.57 2.84
N HIS A 189 -5.55 10.23 4.00
CA HIS A 189 -4.13 10.43 4.26
C HIS A 189 -3.25 9.66 3.27
N THR A 190 -3.60 8.41 3.00
CA THR A 190 -2.89 7.55 2.03
C THR A 190 -3.01 8.12 0.61
N LEU A 191 -4.21 8.58 0.23
CA LEU A 191 -4.46 9.19 -1.08
C LEU A 191 -3.59 10.44 -1.30
N GLU A 192 -3.43 11.28 -0.28
CA GLU A 192 -2.57 12.47 -0.38
C GLU A 192 -1.10 12.08 -0.61
N ARG A 193 -0.59 11.09 0.13
CA ARG A 193 0.78 10.60 -0.06
C ARG A 193 0.98 9.98 -1.44
N MET A 194 -0.02 9.28 -1.97
CA MET A 194 0.00 8.76 -3.33
C MET A 194 0.02 9.88 -4.39
N LYS A 195 -0.72 10.97 -4.17
CA LYS A 195 -0.65 12.17 -5.04
C LYS A 195 0.74 12.79 -5.02
N GLU A 196 1.36 12.92 -3.85
CA GLU A 196 2.73 13.43 -3.73
C GLU A 196 3.77 12.53 -4.42
N LEU A 197 3.64 11.21 -4.27
CA LEU A 197 4.50 10.22 -4.94
C LEU A 197 4.34 10.31 -6.47
N THR A 198 3.11 10.22 -6.97
CA THR A 198 2.84 10.21 -8.41
C THR A 198 3.20 11.54 -9.07
N LYS A 199 3.08 12.67 -8.38
CA LYS A 199 3.59 13.97 -8.87
C LYS A 199 5.11 13.94 -9.09
N ARG A 200 5.88 13.38 -8.14
CA ARG A 200 7.34 13.24 -8.30
C ARG A 200 7.72 12.25 -9.40
N MET A 201 6.94 11.18 -9.59
CA MET A 201 7.12 10.27 -10.72
C MET A 201 6.90 11.01 -12.03
N ASP A 202 5.80 11.76 -12.14
CA ASP A 202 5.48 12.57 -13.32
C ASP A 202 6.62 13.56 -13.63
N ASP A 203 7.15 14.27 -12.62
CA ASP A 203 8.29 15.20 -12.77
C ASP A 203 9.56 14.51 -13.31
N VAL A 204 9.87 13.30 -12.84
CA VAL A 204 11.03 12.51 -13.28
C VAL A 204 10.84 11.95 -14.68
N MET A 205 9.60 11.60 -15.04
CA MET A 205 9.24 11.00 -16.33
C MET A 205 9.07 12.02 -17.46
N LEU A 206 9.09 13.33 -17.18
CA LEU A 206 9.01 14.39 -18.19
C LEU A 206 10.12 14.31 -19.26
N PRO A 207 11.42 14.25 -18.91
CA PRO A 207 12.49 14.17 -19.90
C PRO A 207 12.69 12.74 -20.45
N ALA A 208 13.00 12.64 -21.74
CA ALA A 208 13.58 11.41 -22.29
C ALA A 208 14.96 11.15 -21.66
N PRO A 209 15.29 9.90 -21.27
CA PRO A 209 14.65 8.63 -21.64
C PRO A 209 13.59 8.11 -20.65
N PHE A 210 13.42 8.76 -19.49
CA PHE A 210 12.53 8.29 -18.41
C PHE A 210 11.07 8.20 -18.85
N SER A 211 10.67 9.00 -19.83
CA SER A 211 9.32 9.00 -20.39
C SER A 211 8.90 7.66 -21.01
N ASN A 212 9.85 6.85 -21.46
CA ASN A 212 9.62 5.59 -22.18
C ASN A 212 10.17 4.38 -21.42
N ASP A 213 10.62 4.57 -20.18
CA ASP A 213 11.09 3.47 -19.36
C ASP A 213 9.90 2.61 -18.93
N HIS A 214 9.94 1.31 -19.25
CA HIS A 214 8.80 0.42 -19.01
C HIS A 214 8.54 0.21 -17.53
N GLU A 215 9.57 0.19 -16.68
CA GLU A 215 9.41 -0.01 -15.24
C GLU A 215 8.78 1.23 -14.59
N LEU A 216 9.23 2.43 -14.94
CA LEU A 216 8.61 3.68 -14.49
C LEU A 216 7.15 3.80 -14.94
N LEU A 217 6.87 3.49 -16.21
CA LEU A 217 5.50 3.48 -16.72
C LEU A 217 4.64 2.46 -15.96
N ARG A 218 5.15 1.25 -15.74
CA ARG A 218 4.43 0.20 -15.01
C ARG A 218 4.09 0.63 -13.59
N LEU A 219 5.08 1.14 -12.85
CA LEU A 219 4.88 1.68 -11.50
C LEU A 219 3.88 2.83 -11.50
N ARG A 220 3.93 3.69 -12.52
CA ARG A 220 3.01 4.83 -12.64
C ARG A 220 1.56 4.40 -12.87
N GLY A 221 1.35 3.36 -13.68
CA GLY A 221 0.05 2.74 -13.91
C GLY A 221 -0.48 2.04 -12.67
N MET A 222 0.35 1.24 -12.00
CA MET A 222 0.03 0.61 -10.71
C MET A 222 -0.36 1.63 -9.64
N ALA A 223 0.40 2.73 -9.52
CA ALA A 223 0.08 3.80 -8.58
C ALA A 223 -1.25 4.50 -8.92
N ALA A 224 -1.59 4.62 -10.20
CA ALA A 224 -2.87 5.18 -10.63
C ALA A 224 -4.05 4.26 -10.26
N LEU A 225 -3.91 2.94 -10.46
CA LEU A 225 -4.91 1.97 -9.99
C LEU A 225 -5.11 2.03 -8.48
N TYR A 226 -4.01 2.12 -7.71
CA TYR A 226 -4.12 2.26 -6.27
C TYR A 226 -4.80 3.56 -5.84
N MET A 227 -4.53 4.67 -6.54
CA MET A 227 -5.25 5.94 -6.31
C MET A 227 -6.75 5.82 -6.64
N ALA A 228 -7.11 5.04 -7.66
CA ALA A 228 -8.50 4.79 -8.03
C ALA A 228 -9.26 4.04 -6.92
N ASP A 229 -8.63 3.04 -6.30
CA ASP A 229 -9.22 2.33 -5.17
C ASP A 229 -9.38 3.24 -3.94
N LEU A 230 -8.40 4.13 -3.73
CA LEU A 230 -8.43 5.09 -2.63
C LEU A 230 -9.44 6.23 -2.85
N SER A 231 -10.01 6.44 -4.05
CA SER A 231 -10.94 7.54 -4.29
C SER A 231 -12.36 7.26 -3.80
N ILE A 232 -12.77 5.98 -3.71
CA ILE A 232 -14.10 5.59 -3.24
C ILE A 232 -14.18 5.71 -1.70
N PRO A 233 -15.16 6.44 -1.13
CA PRO A 233 -15.42 6.47 0.31
C PRO A 233 -15.87 5.11 0.87
N LEU A 234 -15.47 4.77 2.10
CA LEU A 234 -15.92 3.51 2.74
C LEU A 234 -17.36 3.57 3.27
N ALA A 235 -17.90 4.77 3.47
CA ALA A 235 -19.26 4.99 3.93
C ALA A 235 -19.97 6.01 3.03
N PRO A 236 -21.28 5.84 2.77
CA PRO A 236 -22.07 6.84 2.05
C PRO A 236 -22.13 8.12 2.90
N GLN A 237 -21.35 9.14 2.51
CA GLN A 237 -21.29 10.41 3.23
C GLN A 237 -22.25 11.44 2.61
N SER A 238 -22.35 11.46 1.28
CA SER A 238 -23.29 12.27 0.48
C SER A 238 -23.31 11.78 -0.97
N GLU A 239 -24.43 11.97 -1.67
CA GLU A 239 -24.54 11.65 -3.12
C GLU A 239 -23.48 12.39 -3.95
N GLU A 240 -23.18 13.64 -3.58
CA GLU A 240 -22.12 14.46 -4.21
C GLU A 240 -20.72 13.86 -4.00
N GLY A 241 -20.40 13.40 -2.78
CA GLY A 241 -19.10 12.79 -2.47
C GLY A 241 -18.92 11.41 -3.10
N GLU A 242 -20.02 10.67 -3.31
CA GLU A 242 -20.01 9.41 -4.05
C GLU A 242 -19.78 9.62 -5.55
N MET A 243 -20.43 10.63 -6.13
CA MET A 243 -20.22 11.01 -7.54
C MET A 243 -18.78 11.47 -7.78
N ASP A 244 -18.27 12.36 -6.93
CA ASP A 244 -16.88 12.84 -7.00
C ASP A 244 -15.87 11.68 -6.87
N GLY A 245 -16.14 10.72 -5.98
CA GLY A 245 -15.30 9.54 -5.79
C GLY A 245 -15.27 8.61 -7.01
N LYS A 246 -16.43 8.43 -7.67
CA LYS A 246 -16.56 7.66 -8.92
C LYS A 246 -15.82 8.33 -10.07
N THR A 247 -16.04 9.62 -10.30
CA THR A 247 -15.33 10.37 -11.35
C THR A 247 -13.81 10.34 -11.12
N ALA A 248 -13.35 10.54 -9.89
CA ALA A 248 -11.92 10.43 -9.57
C ALA A 248 -11.34 9.02 -9.79
N ARG A 249 -12.16 7.97 -9.62
CA ARG A 249 -11.76 6.58 -9.90
C ARG A 249 -11.60 6.36 -11.40
N GLU A 250 -12.56 6.81 -12.18
CA GLU A 250 -12.56 6.72 -13.64
C GLU A 250 -11.36 7.47 -14.23
N ASP A 251 -11.11 8.70 -13.79
CA ASP A 251 -9.93 9.48 -14.19
C ASP A 251 -8.62 8.75 -13.89
N ALA A 252 -8.50 8.17 -12.69
CA ALA A 252 -7.31 7.42 -12.29
C ALA A 252 -7.14 6.13 -13.10
N ARG A 253 -8.24 5.41 -13.40
CA ARG A 253 -8.23 4.22 -14.27
C ARG A 253 -7.89 4.56 -15.71
N ALA A 254 -8.46 5.62 -16.28
CA ALA A 254 -8.12 6.12 -17.60
C ALA A 254 -6.64 6.50 -17.70
N LYS A 255 -6.10 7.14 -16.64
CA LYS A 255 -4.66 7.41 -16.56
C LYS A 255 -3.84 6.12 -16.53
N ALA A 256 -4.24 5.11 -15.75
CA ALA A 256 -3.57 3.80 -15.74
C ALA A 256 -3.58 3.15 -17.14
N LYS A 257 -4.75 3.08 -17.80
CA LYS A 257 -4.92 2.59 -19.17
C LYS A 257 -3.96 3.28 -20.14
N SER A 258 -3.93 4.62 -20.16
CA SER A 258 -3.07 5.39 -21.08
C SER A 258 -1.58 5.07 -20.92
N VAL A 259 -1.14 4.83 -19.68
CA VAL A 259 0.25 4.50 -19.37
C VAL A 259 0.58 3.07 -19.80
N PHE A 260 -0.32 2.12 -19.59
CA PHE A 260 -0.13 0.73 -20.03
C PHE A 260 -0.20 0.58 -21.56
N LEU A 261 -1.08 1.33 -22.25
CA LEU A 261 -1.09 1.41 -23.70
C LEU A 261 0.25 1.90 -24.25
N LYS A 262 0.83 2.92 -23.62
CA LYS A 262 2.16 3.42 -24.00
C LYS A 262 3.24 2.34 -23.90
N ILE A 263 3.18 1.48 -22.89
CA ILE A 263 4.10 0.32 -22.77
C ILE A 263 3.90 -0.64 -23.94
N LYS A 264 2.64 -1.00 -24.25
CA LYS A 264 2.28 -1.89 -25.37
C LYS A 264 2.81 -1.34 -26.71
N GLU A 265 2.58 -0.06 -26.99
CA GLU A 265 3.04 0.63 -28.20
C GLU A 265 4.57 0.69 -28.30
N SER A 266 5.26 0.84 -27.18
CA SER A 266 6.73 0.81 -27.12
C SER A 266 7.34 -0.60 -27.23
N GLY A 267 6.52 -1.64 -27.38
CA GLY A 267 6.96 -3.03 -27.50
C GLY A 267 7.23 -3.72 -26.16
N GLY A 268 6.71 -3.17 -25.06
CA GLY A 268 6.75 -3.81 -23.75
C GLY A 268 5.81 -5.02 -23.68
N VAL A 269 6.16 -5.99 -22.85
CA VAL A 269 5.40 -7.22 -22.62
C VAL A 269 4.82 -7.18 -21.20
N PHE A 270 3.56 -7.58 -21.07
CA PHE A 270 2.91 -7.80 -19.78
C PHE A 270 2.92 -9.29 -19.46
N GLU A 271 3.31 -9.65 -18.23
CA GLU A 271 3.17 -11.02 -17.73
C GLU A 271 1.75 -11.28 -17.19
N GLU A 272 1.07 -10.21 -16.76
CA GLU A 272 -0.24 -10.27 -16.16
C GLU A 272 -1.36 -10.32 -17.20
N GLU A 273 -2.10 -11.43 -17.21
CA GLU A 273 -3.25 -11.64 -18.09
C GLU A 273 -4.36 -10.61 -17.89
N TRP A 274 -4.62 -10.19 -16.65
CA TRP A 274 -5.63 -9.17 -16.34
C TRP A 274 -5.27 -7.78 -16.91
N LEU A 275 -3.99 -7.46 -17.08
CA LEU A 275 -3.57 -6.21 -17.73
C LEU A 275 -3.85 -6.27 -19.24
N LEU A 276 -3.73 -7.45 -19.84
CA LEU A 276 -4.07 -7.63 -21.26
C LEU A 276 -5.58 -7.51 -21.48
N ASP A 277 -6.38 -8.12 -20.61
CA ASP A 277 -7.84 -8.03 -20.61
C ASP A 277 -8.34 -6.58 -20.47
N MET A 278 -7.80 -5.86 -19.49
CA MET A 278 -8.06 -4.42 -19.28
C MET A 278 -7.72 -3.54 -20.50
N LEU A 279 -6.79 -3.98 -21.35
CA LEU A 279 -6.36 -3.27 -22.55
C LEU A 279 -7.09 -3.73 -23.82
N SER A 280 -7.77 -4.88 -23.79
CA SER A 280 -8.54 -5.42 -24.92
C SER A 280 -10.03 -5.09 -24.85
N SER A 281 -10.56 -4.79 -23.67
CA SER A 281 -11.97 -4.43 -23.48
C SER A 281 -12.45 -3.27 -24.37
N ASP A 282 -11.53 -2.40 -24.81
CA ASP A 282 -11.88 -1.21 -25.61
C ASP A 282 -11.75 -1.43 -27.14
N ASP A 283 -11.22 -2.58 -27.62
CA ASP A 283 -11.29 -2.91 -29.07
C ASP A 283 -12.76 -3.28 -29.48
N GLU A 284 -13.63 -3.57 -28.51
CA GLU A 284 -15.06 -3.88 -28.73
C GLU A 284 -15.98 -2.66 -28.49
N GLU A 285 -15.58 -1.67 -27.67
CA GLU A 285 -16.39 -0.48 -27.36
C GLU A 285 -16.38 0.60 -28.48
N GLU A 286 -15.44 0.56 -29.44
CA GLU A 286 -15.45 1.46 -30.61
C GLU A 286 -16.42 0.99 -31.73
N GLU A 287 -16.87 -0.28 -31.73
CA GLU A 287 -17.83 -0.79 -32.73
C GLU A 287 -19.31 -0.73 -32.26
N GLU A 288 -19.57 -0.47 -30.97
CA GLU A 288 -20.94 -0.43 -30.41
C GLU A 288 -21.46 1.00 -30.12
N GLN A 289 -20.75 2.04 -30.54
CA GLN A 289 -21.26 3.42 -30.52
C GLN A 289 -22.31 3.67 -31.63
N GLU A 290 -23.37 2.89 -31.69
CA GLU A 290 -24.59 3.33 -32.36
C GLU A 290 -25.92 2.76 -31.82
N GLU A 291 -25.93 1.83 -30.85
CA GLU A 291 -27.19 1.31 -30.33
C GLU A 291 -27.19 1.14 -28.79
N GLU A 292 -28.13 1.90 -28.18
CA GLU A 292 -28.81 1.65 -26.90
C GLU A 292 -28.25 2.26 -25.60
N GLU A 293 -28.93 3.34 -25.19
CA GLU A 293 -29.11 3.78 -23.80
C GLU A 293 -29.84 2.66 -23.04
N ASP A 294 -29.12 1.91 -22.21
CA ASP A 294 -29.56 1.19 -20.99
C ASP A 294 -28.77 -0.14 -20.85
N ASP A 295 -27.52 -0.08 -20.37
CA ASP A 295 -26.86 -1.25 -19.78
C ASP A 295 -25.88 -0.82 -18.67
N GLU A 296 -26.37 -0.79 -17.42
CA GLU A 296 -25.58 -0.57 -16.20
C GLU A 296 -24.79 -1.83 -15.75
N GLU A 297 -24.61 -2.86 -16.59
CA GLU A 297 -24.09 -4.17 -16.12
C GLU A 297 -22.86 -4.75 -16.85
N ASN A 298 -22.13 -3.95 -17.65
CA ASN A 298 -20.87 -4.41 -18.28
C ASN A 298 -19.62 -3.59 -17.87
N GLU A 299 -19.61 -2.98 -16.68
CA GLU A 299 -18.36 -2.46 -16.11
C GLU A 299 -17.44 -3.64 -15.76
N VAL A 300 -16.46 -3.93 -16.62
CA VAL A 300 -15.40 -4.91 -16.35
C VAL A 300 -14.84 -4.63 -14.96
N THR A 301 -15.11 -5.54 -14.03
CA THR A 301 -14.73 -5.40 -12.62
C THR A 301 -13.24 -5.63 -12.51
N LEU A 302 -12.47 -4.56 -12.79
CA LEU A 302 -11.03 -4.59 -12.61
C LEU A 302 -10.73 -4.97 -11.15
N PRO A 303 -9.83 -5.95 -10.93
CA PRO A 303 -9.46 -6.37 -9.59
C PRO A 303 -8.96 -5.16 -8.80
N MET A 304 -9.42 -5.04 -7.55
CA MET A 304 -8.89 -4.05 -6.62
C MET A 304 -7.37 -4.23 -6.57
N TYR A 305 -6.61 -3.14 -6.55
CA TYR A 305 -5.16 -3.14 -6.39
C TYR A 305 -4.71 -3.99 -5.18
N SER A 306 -5.50 -4.01 -4.10
CA SER A 306 -5.25 -4.86 -2.92
C SER A 306 -5.35 -6.36 -3.18
N SER A 307 -5.91 -6.78 -4.31
CA SER A 307 -6.00 -8.18 -4.77
C SER A 307 -4.93 -8.55 -5.80
N LEU A 308 -4.12 -7.58 -6.24
CA LEU A 308 -3.05 -7.81 -7.20
C LEU A 308 -1.80 -8.32 -6.47
N PRO A 309 -1.14 -9.38 -6.98
CA PRO A 309 0.15 -9.78 -6.45
C PRO A 309 1.18 -8.68 -6.75
N LEU A 310 1.68 -8.03 -5.71
CA LEU A 310 2.88 -7.20 -5.80
C LEU A 310 4.06 -8.16 -6.08
N ARG A 311 4.55 -8.17 -7.32
CA ARG A 311 5.81 -8.82 -7.69
C ARG A 311 6.93 -7.80 -7.70
#